data_AF-A0A7V1FW92-F1
#
_entry.id   AF-A0A7V1FW92-F1
#
_cell.length_a   1.000
_cell.length_b   1.000
_cell.length_c   1.000
_cell.angle_alpha   90.00
_cell.angle_beta   90.00
_cell.angle_gamma   90.00
#
_symmetry.space_group_name_H-M   'P 1'
#
loop_
_entity.id
_entity.type
_entity.pdbx_description
1 polymer ?
#
loop_
_entity_poly.entity_id
_entity_poly.type
_entity_poly.pdbx_seq_one_letter_code
_entity_poly.pdbx_strand_id
1 'polypeptide(L)'
;MKKILLILSICCFVFSFIAVNHSYARPSKRSNNVRSENSDKDLTKAIRTLRGKIKEHQARGDDVSKARELDRKAREAIRNGDKDGGLRLINEAINILDNGDVNKAAEKERPKVDNGPTKFKKKRVELPVSADKIIITRAVPLYGSGKEIKDYAAAFNSNSVDVEDGKVALDLTTVPIFVEEEGIQPAEFVQGESPFGIHGIKKWNSNAEELGIKWIRFAGPEGVTWDIVEPEKGKFDWSKYDNLYLEPTKNNVGMFITIKSGNSWDQGITSERKSSKGGDAGVDWEQGITDDRSSKKDKRGKKDRVKRKKGEKPDKRTEGKKQEKKKRGKAGMPNDMEAYKNFISNMVERYDGDGKDDAPGSPVIKYWQVQNEVDGSWGDTPQNYAVLLKTTYKAIKEADPEAKIGLAGVMTRAGFKKFYIPMFEHLNTIKDNSDNRYFDVFDFHWGGAAGSYLKKSRRGSEVYLKEYVEEIRSTLRKYNSEVPLWITETSSYSGQPETPPNLPEQTEEIQAAELIKLYVYPLSLDIKKIFWVSLKEWGGFGGRGLGYFKKVGLINNPKNEGMSHKKLSFYTYKKLIEKLGGVDLDNIQTIDLGENVYCYKFMKNGKFIYVLWYDDK
;
A
#
# COMPACT_ATOMS: atom_id res chain seq x y z
N MET A 1 14.45 -12.55 77.79
CA MET A 1 15.59 -13.37 77.36
C MET A 1 15.95 -13.01 75.93
N LYS A 2 17.19 -12.55 75.72
CA LYS A 2 18.05 -12.54 74.50
C LYS A 2 17.39 -12.06 73.17
N LYS A 3 17.73 -10.84 72.69
CA LYS A 3 18.83 -10.52 71.72
C LYS A 3 18.45 -10.97 70.28
N ILE A 4 18.49 -10.20 69.19
CA ILE A 4 19.56 -9.30 68.70
C ILE A 4 19.12 -8.58 67.37
N LEU A 5 19.66 -7.37 67.21
CA LEU A 5 20.01 -6.55 66.02
C LEU A 5 19.00 -5.97 65.00
N LEU A 6 19.15 -4.64 64.93
CA LEU A 6 18.74 -3.61 64.00
C LEU A 6 20.01 -3.08 63.31
N ILE A 7 20.00 -2.88 61.97
CA ILE A 7 20.91 -1.98 61.21
C ILE A 7 20.05 -1.38 60.07
N LEU A 8 19.56 -0.14 60.18
CA LEU A 8 20.15 1.15 59.74
C LEU A 8 20.25 1.33 58.21
N SER A 9 19.40 2.20 57.65
CA SER A 9 19.90 3.41 57.00
C SER A 9 18.84 4.52 57.00
N ILE A 10 19.24 5.65 57.57
CA ILE A 10 18.55 6.94 57.68
C ILE A 10 18.81 7.73 56.40
N CYS A 11 17.82 8.49 55.90
CA CYS A 11 17.98 9.93 55.61
C CYS A 11 16.68 10.60 55.16
N CYS A 12 16.55 11.85 55.61
CA CYS A 12 15.34 12.63 55.80
C CYS A 12 14.72 13.19 54.52
N PHE A 13 13.39 13.26 54.52
CA PHE A 13 12.58 14.08 53.64
C PHE A 13 12.55 15.52 54.16
N VAL A 14 12.85 16.49 53.29
CA VAL A 14 12.47 17.90 53.45
C VAL A 14 11.76 18.33 52.18
N PHE A 15 10.55 18.85 52.35
CA PHE A 15 9.68 19.42 51.33
C PHE A 15 10.21 20.78 50.83
N SER A 16 10.05 21.05 49.55
CA SER A 16 9.83 22.42 49.05
C SER A 16 9.00 22.40 47.76
N PHE A 17 7.89 23.14 47.84
CA PHE A 17 6.94 23.47 46.77
C PHE A 17 7.56 24.50 45.82
N ILE A 18 7.49 24.29 44.50
CA ILE A 18 7.45 25.37 43.51
C ILE A 18 6.39 25.05 42.46
N ALA A 19 5.44 25.97 42.32
CA ALA A 19 4.39 25.98 41.32
C ALA A 19 4.94 26.36 39.94
N VAL A 20 4.53 25.65 38.89
CA VAL A 20 4.75 26.06 37.50
C VAL A 20 3.40 26.37 36.87
N ASN A 21 3.17 27.66 36.60
CA ASN A 21 2.08 28.16 35.77
C ASN A 21 2.34 27.79 34.30
N HIS A 22 1.37 27.14 33.67
CA HIS A 22 1.31 26.97 32.21
C HIS A 22 0.47 28.10 31.61
N SER A 23 1.11 28.99 30.85
CA SER A 23 0.43 29.96 29.97
C SER A 23 0.56 29.49 28.52
N TYR A 24 -0.60 29.28 27.88
CA TYR A 24 -0.72 29.00 26.44
C TYR A 24 -0.23 30.19 25.60
N ALA A 25 0.79 29.98 24.77
CA ALA A 25 1.21 30.93 23.73
C ALA A 25 0.94 30.35 22.33
N ARG A 26 0.23 31.11 21.49
CA ARG A 26 0.00 30.82 20.06
C ARG A 26 1.34 30.80 19.30
N PRO A 27 1.52 30.00 18.24
CA PRO A 27 2.73 30.05 17.43
C PRO A 27 2.79 31.38 16.68
N SER A 28 3.88 32.12 16.88
CA SER A 28 4.16 33.39 16.19
C SER A 28 4.84 33.14 14.83
N LYS A 29 4.65 34.09 13.89
CA LYS A 29 5.19 34.15 12.52
C LYS A 29 6.74 34.13 12.39
N ARG A 30 7.49 33.69 13.41
CA ARG A 30 8.95 33.84 13.53
C ARG A 30 9.75 32.70 12.89
N SER A 31 9.17 31.51 12.66
CA SER A 31 9.92 30.35 12.13
C SER A 31 10.29 30.46 10.65
N ASN A 32 9.51 31.18 9.84
CA ASN A 32 9.80 31.37 8.43
C ASN A 32 10.96 32.36 8.18
N ASN A 33 11.17 33.35 9.06
CA ASN A 33 12.28 34.31 8.92
C ASN A 33 13.64 33.71 9.29
N VAL A 34 13.70 32.80 10.26
CA VAL A 34 14.96 32.16 10.68
C VAL A 34 15.50 31.21 9.61
N ARG A 35 14.60 30.54 8.86
CA ARG A 35 14.98 29.65 7.75
C ARG A 35 15.47 30.44 6.53
N SER A 36 14.88 31.59 6.23
CA SER A 36 15.35 32.46 5.13
C SER A 36 16.68 33.14 5.43
N GLU A 37 16.91 33.61 6.66
CA GLU A 37 18.15 34.27 7.07
C GLU A 37 19.39 33.34 7.04
N ASN A 38 19.23 32.06 7.37
CA ASN A 38 20.33 31.08 7.26
C ASN A 38 20.65 30.75 5.80
N SER A 39 19.64 30.58 4.94
CA SER A 39 19.85 30.31 3.51
C SER A 39 20.58 31.45 2.79
N ASP A 40 20.31 32.70 3.18
CA ASP A 40 20.95 33.88 2.59
C ASP A 40 22.41 34.04 3.03
N LYS A 41 22.75 33.64 4.26
CA LYS A 41 24.13 33.61 4.76
C LYS A 41 24.95 32.53 4.05
N ASP A 42 24.39 31.34 3.86
CA ASP A 42 25.07 30.23 3.19
C ASP A 42 25.31 30.52 1.70
N LEU A 43 24.32 31.11 1.03
CA LEU A 43 24.44 31.54 -0.36
C LEU A 43 25.51 32.63 -0.54
N THR A 44 25.52 33.63 0.34
CA THR A 44 26.53 34.71 0.30
C THR A 44 27.95 34.17 0.50
N LYS A 45 28.11 33.19 1.41
CA LYS A 45 29.40 32.53 1.66
C LYS A 45 29.84 31.72 0.44
N ALA A 46 28.95 30.94 -0.15
CA ALA A 46 29.25 30.11 -1.33
C ALA A 46 29.66 30.96 -2.55
N ILE A 47 28.95 32.07 -2.82
CA ILE A 47 29.30 33.01 -3.90
C ILE A 47 30.71 33.58 -3.70
N ARG A 48 31.08 33.95 -2.47
CA ARG A 48 32.42 34.48 -2.17
C ARG A 48 33.50 33.44 -2.42
N THR A 49 33.27 32.20 -1.99
CA THR A 49 34.19 31.07 -2.20
C THR A 49 34.41 30.80 -3.69
N LEU A 50 33.33 30.67 -4.47
CA LEU A 50 33.42 30.42 -5.91
C LEU A 50 34.23 31.50 -6.64
N ARG A 51 33.98 32.78 -6.33
CA ARG A 51 34.72 33.89 -6.95
C ARG A 51 36.20 33.89 -6.60
N GLY A 52 36.56 33.50 -5.38
CA GLY A 52 37.95 33.35 -4.96
C GLY A 52 38.67 32.26 -5.77
N LYS A 53 38.03 31.08 -5.88
CA LYS A 53 38.58 29.94 -6.62
C LYS A 53 38.72 30.20 -8.11
N ILE A 54 37.73 30.85 -8.73
CA ILE A 54 37.85 31.24 -10.15
C ILE A 54 39.11 32.12 -10.33
N LYS A 55 39.35 33.12 -9.48
CA LYS A 55 40.55 33.97 -9.59
C LYS A 55 41.85 33.18 -9.41
N GLU A 56 41.89 32.28 -8.44
CA GLU A 56 43.06 31.44 -8.15
C GLU A 56 43.42 30.53 -9.34
N HIS A 57 42.43 29.80 -9.87
CA HIS A 57 42.61 28.92 -11.03
C HIS A 57 42.99 29.69 -12.30
N GLN A 58 42.39 30.87 -12.50
CA GLN A 58 42.78 31.73 -13.62
C GLN A 58 44.22 32.24 -13.51
N ALA A 59 44.70 32.54 -12.30
CA ALA A 59 46.08 32.96 -12.08
C ALA A 59 47.09 31.83 -12.35
N ARG A 60 46.66 30.57 -12.24
CA ARG A 60 47.46 29.37 -12.59
C ARG A 60 47.36 28.96 -14.06
N GLY A 61 46.49 29.60 -14.85
CA GLY A 61 46.28 29.28 -16.26
C GLY A 61 45.31 28.13 -16.53
N ASP A 62 44.52 27.72 -15.52
CA ASP A 62 43.55 26.63 -15.66
C ASP A 62 42.29 27.07 -16.44
N ASP A 63 41.64 26.14 -17.16
CA ASP A 63 40.35 26.40 -17.81
C ASP A 63 39.21 26.49 -16.79
N VAL A 64 38.58 27.67 -16.69
CA VAL A 64 37.46 27.94 -15.79
C VAL A 64 36.12 28.13 -16.51
N SER A 65 36.05 27.82 -17.82
CA SER A 65 34.89 28.11 -18.68
C SER A 65 33.59 27.50 -18.13
N LYS A 66 33.66 26.24 -17.67
CA LYS A 66 32.51 25.50 -17.14
C LYS A 66 32.05 26.02 -15.77
N ALA A 67 32.98 26.41 -14.91
CA ALA A 67 32.66 27.04 -13.63
C ALA A 67 31.99 28.42 -13.83
N ARG A 68 32.40 29.18 -14.86
CA ARG A 68 31.76 30.45 -15.24
C ARG A 68 30.35 30.25 -15.81
N GLU A 69 30.13 29.22 -16.62
CA GLU A 69 28.81 28.84 -17.13
C GLU A 69 27.84 28.50 -15.98
N LEU A 70 28.29 27.73 -14.99
CA LEU A 70 27.50 27.38 -13.81
C LEU A 70 27.25 28.58 -12.89
N ASP A 71 28.22 29.46 -12.67
CA ASP A 71 28.02 30.74 -11.95
C ASP A 71 26.96 31.59 -12.66
N ARG A 72 26.96 31.64 -14.00
CA ARG A 72 25.95 32.36 -14.79
C ARG A 72 24.55 31.79 -14.56
N LYS A 73 24.38 30.46 -14.64
CA LYS A 73 23.11 29.76 -14.41
C LYS A 73 22.64 29.92 -12.96
N ALA A 74 23.56 29.86 -12.00
CA ALA A 74 23.24 30.07 -10.59
C ALA A 74 22.68 31.47 -10.34
N ARG A 75 23.31 32.51 -10.91
CA ARG A 75 22.82 33.90 -10.80
C ARG A 75 21.44 34.06 -11.43
N GLU A 76 21.17 33.36 -12.52
CA GLU A 76 19.86 33.36 -13.17
C GLU A 76 18.79 32.70 -12.28
N ALA A 77 19.08 31.53 -11.71
CA ALA A 77 18.20 30.86 -10.75
C ALA A 77 17.91 31.74 -9.52
N ILE A 78 18.94 32.40 -8.97
CA ILE A 78 18.80 33.31 -7.81
C ILE A 78 17.94 34.52 -8.17
N ARG A 79 18.15 35.13 -9.34
CA ARG A 79 17.30 36.25 -9.82
C ARG A 79 15.84 35.84 -9.98
N ASN A 80 15.58 34.59 -10.33
CA ASN A 80 14.24 34.03 -10.50
C ASN A 80 13.63 33.49 -9.19
N GLY A 81 14.30 33.66 -8.04
CA GLY A 81 13.80 33.26 -6.72
C GLY A 81 14.14 31.82 -6.30
N ASP A 82 14.82 31.03 -7.15
CA ASP A 82 15.30 29.68 -6.82
C ASP A 82 16.68 29.75 -6.14
N LYS A 83 16.69 30.17 -4.88
CA LYS A 83 17.92 30.31 -4.09
C LYS A 83 18.60 28.96 -3.84
N ASP A 84 17.84 27.89 -3.66
CA ASP A 84 18.36 26.54 -3.43
C ASP A 84 18.99 25.95 -4.70
N GLY A 85 18.35 26.14 -5.86
CA GLY A 85 18.94 25.78 -7.15
C GLY A 85 20.18 26.60 -7.48
N GLY A 86 20.16 27.89 -7.15
CA GLY A 86 21.34 28.75 -7.23
C GLY A 86 22.51 28.24 -6.38
N LEU A 87 22.24 27.89 -5.12
CA LEU A 87 23.24 27.34 -4.20
C LEU A 87 23.81 26.01 -4.70
N ARG A 88 22.97 25.12 -5.25
CA ARG A 88 23.42 23.85 -5.86
C ARG A 88 24.39 24.09 -7.01
N LEU A 89 24.05 24.99 -7.94
CA LEU A 89 24.88 25.32 -9.10
C LEU A 89 26.21 25.98 -8.71
N ILE A 90 26.21 26.82 -7.66
CA ILE A 90 27.44 27.42 -7.11
C ILE A 90 28.35 26.34 -6.53
N ASN A 91 27.79 25.41 -5.75
CA ASN A 91 28.57 24.33 -5.16
C ASN A 91 29.10 23.36 -6.23
N GLU A 92 28.33 23.12 -7.30
CA GLU A 92 28.79 22.36 -8.46
C GLU A 92 29.97 23.06 -9.17
N ALA A 93 29.89 24.39 -9.35
CA ALA A 93 30.97 25.18 -9.94
C ALA A 93 32.26 25.16 -9.07
N ILE A 94 32.11 25.27 -7.74
CA ILE A 94 33.23 25.14 -6.80
C ILE A 94 33.87 23.77 -6.93
N ASN A 95 33.05 22.72 -7.01
CA ASN A 95 33.52 21.35 -7.11
C ASN A 95 34.30 21.08 -8.41
N ILE A 96 33.88 21.66 -9.53
CA ILE A 96 34.61 21.54 -10.81
C ILE A 96 36.00 22.17 -10.73
N LEU A 97 36.11 23.34 -10.08
CA LEU A 97 37.40 23.99 -9.87
C LEU A 97 38.29 23.16 -8.96
N ASP A 98 37.73 22.62 -7.89
CA ASP A 98 38.50 21.85 -6.91
C ASP A 98 38.98 20.49 -7.44
N ASN A 99 38.25 19.87 -8.37
CA ASN A 99 38.45 18.45 -8.72
C ASN A 99 38.66 18.13 -10.22
N GLY A 100 38.55 19.08 -11.15
CA GLY A 100 38.83 18.88 -12.58
C GLY A 100 37.77 18.08 -13.37
N ASP A 101 37.97 17.95 -14.70
CA ASP A 101 36.96 17.49 -15.67
C ASP A 101 36.51 16.02 -15.51
N VAL A 102 35.24 15.79 -15.85
CA VAL A 102 34.32 14.83 -15.21
C VAL A 102 34.54 13.35 -15.61
N ASN A 103 35.57 13.04 -16.41
CA ASN A 103 35.74 11.71 -17.01
C ASN A 103 36.83 10.81 -16.39
N LYS A 104 37.51 11.27 -15.32
CA LYS A 104 38.38 10.39 -14.48
C LYS A 104 37.93 10.28 -13.01
N ALA A 105 36.85 10.96 -12.63
CA ALA A 105 36.28 10.95 -11.27
C ALA A 105 34.98 10.12 -11.15
N ALA A 106 34.56 9.41 -12.21
CA ALA A 106 33.34 8.60 -12.20
C ALA A 106 33.41 7.39 -11.22
N GLU A 107 34.59 7.07 -10.68
CA GLU A 107 34.79 6.03 -9.67
C GLU A 107 35.07 6.53 -8.24
N LYS A 108 35.32 7.83 -8.01
CA LYS A 108 35.54 8.36 -6.65
C LYS A 108 34.95 9.77 -6.49
N GLU A 109 33.82 9.82 -5.78
CA GLU A 109 33.15 11.00 -5.19
C GLU A 109 32.14 11.77 -6.06
N ARG A 110 30.97 11.13 -6.27
CA ARG A 110 29.66 11.81 -6.29
C ARG A 110 29.35 12.38 -4.88
N PRO A 111 28.61 13.49 -4.75
CA PRO A 111 28.52 14.25 -3.49
C PRO A 111 27.87 13.45 -2.38
N LYS A 112 28.47 13.51 -1.19
CA LYS A 112 27.79 13.21 0.06
C LYS A 112 26.65 14.22 0.23
N VAL A 113 25.45 13.74 -0.06
CA VAL A 113 24.25 14.13 0.68
C VAL A 113 24.61 14.02 2.15
N ASP A 114 24.31 15.05 2.94
CA ASP A 114 24.44 14.98 4.39
C ASP A 114 23.42 13.95 4.92
N ASN A 115 23.85 12.69 4.88
CA ASN A 115 23.27 11.61 5.65
C ASN A 115 23.71 11.87 7.09
N GLY A 116 22.86 12.56 7.86
CA GLY A 116 22.83 12.34 9.31
C GLY A 116 23.01 10.84 9.58
N PRO A 117 23.86 10.45 10.54
CA PRO A 117 24.74 9.31 10.43
C PRO A 117 24.00 8.00 10.14
N THR A 118 23.91 7.62 8.87
CA THR A 118 23.71 6.25 8.42
C THR A 118 24.51 6.06 7.12
N LYS A 119 25.74 5.55 7.25
CA LYS A 119 26.37 4.83 6.14
C LYS A 119 25.42 3.68 5.81
N PHE A 120 24.77 3.66 4.64
CA PHE A 120 24.08 2.44 4.21
C PHE A 120 25.14 1.33 4.16
N LYS A 121 25.02 0.33 5.03
CA LYS A 121 25.94 -0.79 5.03
C LYS A 121 25.77 -1.52 3.70
N LYS A 122 26.85 -1.64 2.95
CA LYS A 122 26.93 -2.49 1.77
C LYS A 122 27.36 -3.88 2.21
N LYS A 123 26.80 -4.90 1.57
CA LYS A 123 27.25 -6.28 1.71
C LYS A 123 27.76 -6.76 0.36
N ARG A 124 29.05 -7.11 0.31
CA ARG A 124 29.61 -7.80 -0.86
C ARG A 124 29.23 -9.28 -0.80
N VAL A 125 28.75 -9.81 -1.92
CA VAL A 125 28.43 -11.23 -2.11
C VAL A 125 28.95 -11.72 -3.45
N GLU A 126 29.12 -13.04 -3.57
CA GLU A 126 29.35 -13.72 -4.85
C GLU A 126 28.08 -14.45 -5.25
N LEU A 127 27.49 -14.10 -6.38
CA LEU A 127 26.32 -14.78 -6.92
C LEU A 127 26.79 -15.80 -7.99
N PRO A 128 26.52 -17.10 -7.82
CA PRO A 128 26.74 -18.09 -8.86
C PRO A 128 25.77 -17.86 -10.02
N VAL A 129 26.31 -17.77 -11.24
CA VAL A 129 25.53 -17.57 -12.46
C VAL A 129 26.09 -18.46 -13.58
N SER A 130 25.19 -19.06 -14.36
CA SER A 130 25.56 -20.02 -15.41
C SER A 130 25.82 -19.39 -16.77
N ALA A 131 25.54 -18.09 -16.94
CA ALA A 131 25.74 -17.38 -18.19
C ALA A 131 27.12 -16.68 -18.18
N ASP A 132 27.76 -16.58 -19.33
CA ASP A 132 29.05 -15.88 -19.49
C ASP A 132 28.90 -14.36 -19.37
N LYS A 133 27.68 -13.85 -19.49
CA LYS A 133 27.38 -12.42 -19.51
C LYS A 133 25.99 -12.15 -18.98
N ILE A 134 25.87 -11.12 -18.16
CA ILE A 134 24.64 -10.76 -17.46
C ILE A 134 24.39 -9.25 -17.51
N ILE A 135 23.13 -8.86 -17.27
CA ILE A 135 22.72 -7.48 -17.07
C ILE A 135 22.37 -7.29 -15.60
N ILE A 136 22.96 -6.27 -14.98
CA ILE A 136 22.62 -5.84 -13.63
C ILE A 136 21.85 -4.53 -13.71
N THR A 137 20.58 -4.54 -13.31
CA THR A 137 19.73 -3.35 -13.29
C THR A 137 19.33 -3.01 -11.86
N ARG A 138 19.57 -1.77 -11.43
CA ARG A 138 18.99 -1.26 -10.18
C ARG A 138 17.47 -1.20 -10.31
N ALA A 139 16.72 -1.73 -9.34
CA ALA A 139 15.27 -1.83 -9.46
C ALA A 139 14.53 -0.49 -9.29
N VAL A 140 15.16 0.50 -8.67
CA VAL A 140 14.60 1.85 -8.44
C VAL A 140 15.34 2.88 -9.32
N PRO A 141 14.68 3.94 -9.82
CA PRO A 141 15.36 5.01 -10.54
C PRO A 141 16.35 5.81 -9.65
N LEU A 142 17.43 6.33 -10.24
CA LEU A 142 18.44 7.14 -9.53
C LEU A 142 18.04 8.63 -9.41
N TYR A 143 16.87 8.88 -8.82
CA TYR A 143 16.34 10.24 -8.59
C TYR A 143 15.80 10.38 -7.17
N GLY A 144 15.65 11.62 -6.69
CA GLY A 144 15.01 11.88 -5.39
C GLY A 144 13.49 11.75 -5.44
N SER A 145 12.88 12.06 -6.58
CA SER A 145 11.44 11.99 -6.80
C SER A 145 11.10 11.64 -8.24
N GLY A 146 9.96 10.97 -8.45
CA GLY A 146 9.48 10.60 -9.77
C GLY A 146 9.12 11.79 -10.67
N LYS A 147 8.95 13.00 -10.11
CA LYS A 147 8.75 14.24 -10.90
C LYS A 147 9.94 14.60 -11.78
N GLU A 148 11.13 14.11 -11.44
CA GLU A 148 12.38 14.43 -12.13
C GLU A 148 12.60 13.57 -13.38
N ILE A 149 11.87 12.46 -13.48
CA ILE A 149 12.00 11.49 -14.57
C ILE A 149 11.28 12.02 -15.80
N LYS A 150 12.07 12.31 -16.85
CA LYS A 150 11.61 12.71 -18.17
C LYS A 150 11.72 11.59 -19.20
N ASP A 151 12.69 10.70 -19.00
CA ASP A 151 12.95 9.54 -19.84
C ASP A 151 13.00 8.30 -18.95
N TYR A 152 12.04 7.40 -19.16
CA TYR A 152 11.95 6.14 -18.43
C TYR A 152 13.15 5.21 -18.67
N ALA A 153 13.62 5.13 -19.92
CA ALA A 153 14.67 4.20 -20.30
C ALA A 153 16.02 4.58 -19.65
N ALA A 154 16.33 5.88 -19.63
CA ALA A 154 17.54 6.40 -19.01
C ALA A 154 17.47 6.49 -17.47
N ALA A 155 16.28 6.28 -16.86
CA ALA A 155 16.10 6.53 -15.43
C ALA A 155 16.72 5.46 -14.51
N PHE A 156 16.97 4.27 -15.05
CA PHE A 156 17.51 3.13 -14.32
C PHE A 156 18.98 2.94 -14.63
N ASN A 157 19.77 2.65 -13.60
CA ASN A 157 21.16 2.24 -13.78
C ASN A 157 21.19 0.77 -14.19
N SER A 158 21.67 0.49 -15.40
CA SER A 158 21.80 -0.86 -15.92
C SER A 158 23.15 -1.02 -16.58
N ASN A 159 23.88 -2.10 -16.24
CA ASN A 159 25.20 -2.36 -16.81
C ASN A 159 25.30 -3.82 -17.21
N SER A 160 25.96 -4.06 -18.33
CA SER A 160 26.40 -5.38 -18.75
C SER A 160 27.67 -5.76 -18.01
N VAL A 161 27.76 -6.99 -17.53
CA VAL A 161 28.91 -7.52 -16.81
C VAL A 161 29.26 -8.90 -17.34
N ASP A 162 30.53 -9.10 -17.71
CA ASP A 162 31.07 -10.41 -18.04
C ASP A 162 31.27 -11.22 -16.76
N VAL A 163 30.98 -12.51 -16.83
CA VAL A 163 31.04 -13.43 -15.70
C VAL A 163 32.37 -14.17 -15.74
N GLU A 164 33.13 -14.04 -14.66
CA GLU A 164 34.39 -14.75 -14.47
C GLU A 164 34.18 -15.93 -13.51
N ASP A 165 34.71 -17.10 -13.85
CA ASP A 165 34.64 -18.32 -13.02
C ASP A 165 33.21 -18.73 -12.58
N GLY A 166 32.20 -18.44 -13.41
CA GLY A 166 30.79 -18.77 -13.14
C GLY A 166 30.18 -17.99 -11.97
N LYS A 167 30.77 -16.84 -11.60
CA LYS A 167 30.32 -16.01 -10.49
C LYS A 167 30.38 -14.52 -10.83
N VAL A 168 29.55 -13.75 -10.15
CA VAL A 168 29.62 -12.27 -10.17
C VAL A 168 29.69 -11.71 -8.76
N ALA A 169 30.64 -10.80 -8.53
CA ALA A 169 30.74 -10.06 -7.27
C ALA A 169 29.77 -8.87 -7.27
N LEU A 170 28.94 -8.77 -6.23
CA LEU A 170 27.87 -7.76 -6.14
C LEU A 170 27.97 -7.00 -4.81
N ASP A 171 27.87 -5.68 -4.87
CA ASP A 171 27.76 -4.81 -3.69
C ASP A 171 26.28 -4.48 -3.44
N LEU A 172 25.64 -5.25 -2.56
CA LEU A 172 24.21 -5.13 -2.25
C LEU A 172 23.92 -4.03 -1.23
N THR A 173 22.72 -3.46 -1.36
CA THR A 173 22.12 -2.48 -0.45
C THR A 173 20.67 -2.86 -0.16
N THR A 174 19.97 -2.03 0.63
CA THR A 174 18.53 -2.17 0.87
C THR A 174 17.67 -1.96 -0.37
N VAL A 175 18.23 -1.36 -1.43
CA VAL A 175 17.57 -1.22 -2.74
C VAL A 175 17.82 -2.46 -3.59
N PRO A 176 16.75 -3.16 -4.03
CA PRO A 176 16.90 -4.36 -4.86
C PRO A 176 17.56 -4.09 -6.22
N ILE A 177 18.21 -5.13 -6.72
CA ILE A 177 18.73 -5.21 -8.08
C ILE A 177 18.13 -6.43 -8.79
N PHE A 178 18.02 -6.33 -10.11
CA PHE A 178 17.79 -7.45 -11.01
C PHE A 178 19.14 -7.88 -11.60
N VAL A 179 19.39 -9.18 -11.64
CA VAL A 179 20.52 -9.78 -12.36
C VAL A 179 19.97 -10.82 -13.32
N GLU A 180 20.11 -10.60 -14.62
CA GLU A 180 19.45 -11.40 -15.65
C GLU A 180 20.38 -11.74 -16.81
N GLU A 181 20.02 -12.77 -17.57
CA GLU A 181 20.68 -13.08 -18.83
C GLU A 181 20.36 -12.03 -19.92
N GLU A 182 21.27 -11.82 -20.87
CA GLU A 182 21.01 -10.94 -22.01
C GLU A 182 19.88 -11.50 -22.91
N GLY A 183 19.09 -10.60 -23.49
CA GLY A 183 18.09 -10.94 -24.53
C GLY A 183 16.89 -11.73 -24.01
N ILE A 184 16.45 -11.52 -22.77
CA ILE A 184 15.14 -11.99 -22.30
C ILE A 184 14.05 -11.18 -23.01
N GLN A 185 13.18 -11.87 -23.73
CA GLN A 185 12.06 -11.22 -24.41
C GLN A 185 10.98 -10.77 -23.42
N PRO A 186 10.25 -9.67 -23.69
CA PRO A 186 9.07 -9.30 -22.93
C PRO A 186 8.07 -10.45 -22.88
N ALA A 187 7.26 -10.52 -21.82
CA ALA A 187 6.21 -11.52 -21.75
C ALA A 187 5.08 -11.18 -22.72
N GLU A 188 4.64 -12.19 -23.47
CA GLU A 188 3.30 -12.19 -24.05
C GLU A 188 2.34 -12.61 -22.93
N PHE A 189 1.38 -11.76 -22.61
CA PHE A 189 0.45 -12.03 -21.52
C PHE A 189 -0.85 -12.61 -22.07
N VAL A 190 -1.19 -13.81 -21.62
CA VAL A 190 -2.58 -14.28 -21.64
C VAL A 190 -3.33 -13.62 -20.48
N GLN A 191 -4.63 -13.33 -20.70
CA GLN A 191 -5.48 -12.75 -19.67
C GLN A 191 -5.45 -13.62 -18.41
N GLY A 192 -5.24 -12.99 -17.26
CA GLY A 192 -5.30 -13.68 -15.98
C GLY A 192 -3.97 -14.24 -15.44
N GLU A 193 -2.93 -14.36 -16.27
CA GLU A 193 -1.68 -15.01 -15.87
C GLU A 193 -0.70 -14.11 -15.10
N SER A 194 -0.83 -12.79 -15.20
CA SER A 194 0.04 -11.89 -14.45
C SER A 194 -0.19 -12.02 -12.93
N PRO A 195 0.87 -12.15 -12.10
CA PRO A 195 0.75 -12.10 -10.66
C PRO A 195 0.52 -10.68 -10.11
N PHE A 196 0.65 -9.66 -10.97
CA PHE A 196 0.64 -8.25 -10.58
C PHE A 196 -0.71 -7.61 -10.83
N GLY A 197 -1.38 -7.19 -9.75
CA GLY A 197 -2.62 -6.44 -9.80
C GLY A 197 -2.54 -5.10 -9.08
N ILE A 198 -3.54 -4.26 -9.33
CA ILE A 198 -3.63 -2.94 -8.69
C ILE A 198 -5.07 -2.58 -8.34
N HIS A 199 -5.23 -1.69 -7.36
CA HIS A 199 -6.51 -1.15 -6.94
C HIS A 199 -6.91 0.14 -7.61
N GLY A 200 -8.23 0.32 -7.72
CA GLY A 200 -8.86 1.65 -7.72
C GLY A 200 -8.74 2.40 -9.05
N ILE A 201 -8.67 1.69 -10.17
CA ILE A 201 -8.75 2.30 -11.51
C ILE A 201 -10.23 2.49 -11.87
N LYS A 202 -10.83 3.56 -11.33
CA LYS A 202 -12.25 3.93 -11.59
C LYS A 202 -12.54 4.23 -13.06
N LYS A 203 -11.54 4.73 -13.78
CA LYS A 203 -11.61 5.01 -15.21
C LYS A 203 -10.28 4.61 -15.82
N TRP A 204 -10.36 3.75 -16.83
CA TRP A 204 -9.20 3.36 -17.62
C TRP A 204 -8.53 4.62 -18.21
N ASN A 205 -7.21 4.68 -18.16
CA ASN A 205 -6.45 5.86 -18.56
C ASN A 205 -5.01 5.50 -18.94
N SER A 206 -4.31 6.43 -19.60
CA SER A 206 -2.96 6.24 -20.13
C SER A 206 -1.92 5.83 -19.10
N ASN A 207 -2.08 6.16 -17.81
CA ASN A 207 -1.14 5.68 -16.79
C ASN A 207 -1.30 4.18 -16.52
N ALA A 208 -2.51 3.64 -16.63
CA ALA A 208 -2.75 2.20 -16.51
C ALA A 208 -2.16 1.44 -17.71
N GLU A 209 -2.33 2.01 -18.91
CA GLU A 209 -1.73 1.50 -20.15
C GLU A 209 -0.20 1.52 -20.09
N GLU A 210 0.38 2.64 -19.65
CA GLU A 210 1.83 2.80 -19.53
C GLU A 210 2.47 1.83 -18.53
N LEU A 211 1.78 1.51 -17.42
CA LEU A 211 2.23 0.49 -16.48
C LEU A 211 2.14 -0.92 -17.06
N GLY A 212 1.30 -1.15 -18.07
CA GLY A 212 1.00 -2.48 -18.58
C GLY A 212 0.17 -3.32 -17.61
N ILE A 213 -0.78 -2.70 -16.89
CA ILE A 213 -1.65 -3.40 -15.92
C ILE A 213 -2.40 -4.54 -16.60
N LYS A 214 -2.38 -5.72 -15.96
CA LYS A 214 -3.11 -6.91 -16.40
C LYS A 214 -4.18 -7.40 -15.41
N TRP A 215 -4.20 -6.84 -14.19
CA TRP A 215 -5.20 -7.15 -13.18
C TRP A 215 -5.65 -5.91 -12.42
N ILE A 216 -6.97 -5.77 -12.26
CA ILE A 216 -7.58 -4.78 -11.38
C ILE A 216 -8.41 -5.48 -10.32
N ARG A 217 -8.27 -5.05 -9.07
CA ARG A 217 -9.25 -5.35 -8.02
C ARG A 217 -10.21 -4.18 -7.86
N PHE A 218 -11.51 -4.48 -7.97
CA PHE A 218 -12.60 -3.55 -7.69
C PHE A 218 -13.22 -3.90 -6.36
N ALA A 219 -12.71 -3.26 -5.31
CA ALA A 219 -13.20 -3.36 -3.93
C ALA A 219 -13.85 -2.03 -3.52
N GLY A 220 -14.21 -1.87 -2.24
CA GLY A 220 -14.70 -0.59 -1.73
C GLY A 220 -15.89 -0.05 -2.54
N PRO A 221 -15.97 1.25 -2.88
CA PRO A 221 -17.08 1.81 -3.66
C PRO A 221 -17.15 1.31 -5.11
N GLU A 222 -16.08 0.69 -5.63
CA GLU A 222 -16.02 0.14 -6.97
C GLU A 222 -16.47 -1.33 -7.07
N GLY A 223 -16.56 -2.06 -5.95
CA GLY A 223 -17.18 -3.39 -5.91
C GLY A 223 -18.70 -3.35 -6.10
N VAL A 224 -19.29 -4.46 -6.52
CA VAL A 224 -20.74 -4.60 -6.74
C VAL A 224 -21.45 -4.66 -5.38
N THR A 225 -22.40 -3.75 -5.16
CA THR A 225 -23.15 -3.66 -3.90
C THR A 225 -24.62 -3.91 -4.16
N TRP A 226 -25.21 -4.87 -3.44
CA TRP A 226 -26.61 -5.25 -3.60
C TRP A 226 -27.58 -4.07 -3.44
N ASP A 227 -27.39 -3.22 -2.43
CA ASP A 227 -28.21 -2.00 -2.21
C ASP A 227 -28.19 -1.01 -3.39
N ILE A 228 -27.08 -0.95 -4.14
CA ILE A 228 -26.93 -0.04 -5.28
C ILE A 228 -27.60 -0.64 -6.51
N VAL A 229 -27.41 -1.95 -6.72
CA VAL A 229 -27.94 -2.67 -7.87
C VAL A 229 -29.44 -2.89 -7.75
N GLU A 230 -29.95 -3.23 -6.57
CA GLU A 230 -31.37 -3.53 -6.35
C GLU A 230 -31.91 -2.59 -5.25
N PRO A 231 -32.12 -1.30 -5.56
CA PRO A 231 -32.61 -0.32 -4.58
C PRO A 231 -34.05 -0.57 -4.13
N GLU A 232 -34.83 -1.30 -4.94
CA GLU A 232 -36.16 -1.81 -4.61
C GLU A 232 -36.22 -3.28 -5.01
N LYS A 233 -36.83 -4.14 -4.18
CA LYS A 233 -36.94 -5.58 -4.45
C LYS A 233 -37.50 -5.85 -5.85
N GLY A 234 -36.77 -6.62 -6.64
CA GLY A 234 -37.07 -6.99 -8.02
C GLY A 234 -36.73 -5.94 -9.08
N LYS A 235 -36.20 -4.77 -8.72
CA LYS A 235 -35.84 -3.70 -9.67
C LYS A 235 -34.33 -3.47 -9.68
N PHE A 236 -33.70 -3.92 -10.76
CA PHE A 236 -32.24 -3.88 -10.92
C PHE A 236 -31.78 -2.66 -11.75
N ASP A 237 -30.72 -1.98 -11.30
CA ASP A 237 -29.98 -0.94 -12.02
C ASP A 237 -28.48 -1.29 -12.04
N TRP A 238 -28.01 -1.74 -13.20
CA TRP A 238 -26.62 -2.15 -13.43
C TRP A 238 -25.76 -1.04 -14.04
N SER A 239 -26.34 0.11 -14.36
CA SER A 239 -25.72 1.15 -15.20
C SER A 239 -24.35 1.62 -14.71
N LYS A 240 -24.18 1.73 -13.38
CA LYS A 240 -22.90 2.07 -12.75
C LYS A 240 -21.80 1.06 -13.10
N TYR A 241 -22.12 -0.23 -13.01
CA TYR A 241 -21.15 -1.31 -13.09
C TYR A 241 -20.85 -1.72 -14.54
N ASP A 242 -21.86 -1.71 -15.42
CA ASP A 242 -21.67 -1.92 -16.86
C ASP A 242 -20.62 -0.95 -17.43
N ASN A 243 -20.73 0.33 -17.07
CA ASN A 243 -19.79 1.36 -17.51
C ASN A 243 -18.39 1.20 -16.90
N LEU A 244 -18.30 0.70 -15.67
CA LEU A 244 -17.04 0.57 -14.94
C LEU A 244 -16.19 -0.60 -15.45
N TYR A 245 -16.82 -1.71 -15.82
CA TYR A 245 -16.13 -2.97 -16.15
C TYR A 245 -15.83 -3.15 -17.65
N LEU A 246 -16.44 -2.32 -18.51
CA LEU A 246 -16.28 -2.40 -19.96
C LEU A 246 -14.85 -2.12 -20.43
N GLU A 247 -14.25 -1.01 -20.01
CA GLU A 247 -12.92 -0.62 -20.50
C GLU A 247 -11.79 -1.57 -20.09
N PRO A 248 -11.71 -2.05 -18.83
CA PRO A 248 -10.76 -3.11 -18.48
C PRO A 248 -10.91 -4.37 -19.36
N THR A 249 -12.16 -4.79 -19.66
CA THR A 249 -12.42 -5.95 -20.52
C THR A 249 -11.85 -5.73 -21.92
N LYS A 250 -12.12 -4.58 -22.56
CA LYS A 250 -11.59 -4.23 -23.89
C LYS A 250 -10.06 -4.19 -23.95
N ASN A 251 -9.41 -3.92 -22.82
CA ASN A 251 -7.96 -3.86 -22.70
C ASN A 251 -7.34 -5.19 -22.25
N ASN A 252 -8.11 -6.28 -22.26
CA ASN A 252 -7.69 -7.62 -21.87
C ASN A 252 -7.13 -7.67 -20.43
N VAL A 253 -7.80 -6.97 -19.51
CA VAL A 253 -7.43 -6.89 -18.10
C VAL A 253 -8.32 -7.82 -17.29
N GLY A 254 -7.70 -8.68 -16.47
CA GLY A 254 -8.42 -9.51 -15.50
C GLY A 254 -9.01 -8.64 -14.39
N MET A 255 -10.23 -8.96 -13.96
CA MET A 255 -10.92 -8.22 -12.90
C MET A 255 -11.26 -9.13 -11.74
N PHE A 256 -10.97 -8.69 -10.52
CA PHE A 256 -11.41 -9.33 -9.28
C PHE A 256 -12.39 -8.42 -8.55
N ILE A 257 -13.67 -8.81 -8.52
CA ILE A 257 -14.78 -7.94 -8.11
C ILE A 257 -15.29 -8.31 -6.72
N THR A 258 -15.25 -7.38 -5.78
CA THR A 258 -15.88 -7.57 -4.46
C THR A 258 -17.38 -7.40 -4.52
N ILE A 259 -18.11 -8.43 -4.11
CA ILE A 259 -19.56 -8.47 -3.93
C ILE A 259 -19.89 -8.09 -2.48
N LYS A 260 -20.83 -7.17 -2.30
CA LYS A 260 -21.37 -6.81 -0.99
C LYS A 260 -22.85 -7.16 -0.90
N SER A 261 -23.19 -7.99 0.08
CA SER A 261 -24.55 -8.43 0.38
C SER A 261 -25.36 -7.45 1.23
N GLY A 262 -24.87 -6.21 1.42
CA GLY A 262 -25.61 -5.20 2.17
C GLY A 262 -26.77 -4.65 1.34
N ASN A 263 -28.00 -4.69 1.87
CA ASN A 263 -29.18 -4.08 1.24
C ASN A 263 -30.12 -3.44 2.29
N SER A 264 -30.50 -2.19 2.06
CA SER A 264 -31.27 -1.38 2.99
C SER A 264 -32.75 -1.75 3.08
N TRP A 265 -33.38 -2.19 1.98
CA TRP A 265 -34.77 -2.64 2.01
C TRP A 265 -34.90 -4.03 2.64
N ASP A 266 -33.88 -4.87 2.50
CA ASP A 266 -33.85 -6.22 3.05
C ASP A 266 -33.49 -6.21 4.55
N GLN A 267 -32.37 -5.56 4.90
CA GLN A 267 -31.76 -5.69 6.22
C GLN A 267 -32.11 -4.53 7.17
N GLY A 268 -32.83 -3.51 6.67
CA GLY A 268 -33.16 -2.32 7.45
C GLY A 268 -31.95 -1.46 7.85
N ILE A 269 -30.80 -1.68 7.21
CA ILE A 269 -29.59 -0.88 7.40
C ILE A 269 -29.72 0.43 6.62
N THR A 270 -29.33 1.55 7.21
CA THR A 270 -29.19 2.80 6.44
C THR A 270 -27.81 2.86 5.83
N SER A 271 -27.71 2.95 4.51
CA SER A 271 -26.48 3.37 3.84
C SER A 271 -26.05 4.74 4.39
N GLU A 272 -24.76 4.88 4.66
CA GLU A 272 -24.21 6.16 5.13
C GLU A 272 -24.46 7.25 4.08
N ARG A 273 -25.33 8.21 4.43
CA ARG A 273 -25.66 9.49 3.74
C ARG A 273 -25.55 9.52 2.20
N LYS A 274 -26.71 9.75 1.57
CA LYS A 274 -26.84 10.44 0.27
C LYS A 274 -25.85 11.61 0.17
N SER A 275 -24.91 11.54 -0.77
CA SER A 275 -23.96 12.62 -1.08
C SER A 275 -24.72 13.88 -1.51
N SER A 276 -24.48 15.00 -0.82
CA SER A 276 -24.76 16.32 -1.36
C SER A 276 -23.93 16.56 -2.62
N LYS A 277 -24.60 17.05 -3.67
CA LYS A 277 -24.10 17.55 -4.96
C LYS A 277 -22.59 17.85 -5.04
N GLY A 278 -21.94 17.29 -6.06
CA GLY A 278 -20.76 17.88 -6.71
C GLY A 278 -19.47 17.80 -5.90
N GLY A 279 -18.86 16.62 -5.86
CA GLY A 279 -17.51 16.43 -5.38
C GLY A 279 -17.26 14.95 -5.16
N ASP A 280 -16.20 14.42 -5.79
CA ASP A 280 -15.69 13.05 -5.60
C ASP A 280 -15.42 12.84 -4.10
N ALA A 281 -16.45 12.37 -3.38
CA ALA A 281 -16.47 12.17 -1.96
C ALA A 281 -16.02 10.73 -1.71
N GLY A 282 -14.80 10.60 -1.17
CA GLY A 282 -14.31 9.35 -0.61
C GLY A 282 -15.30 8.87 0.43
N VAL A 283 -15.75 7.64 0.26
CA VAL A 283 -16.63 6.94 1.19
C VAL A 283 -15.81 6.66 2.46
N ASP A 284 -16.24 7.22 3.58
CA ASP A 284 -15.63 7.06 4.89
C ASP A 284 -15.76 5.61 5.36
N TRP A 285 -14.63 4.92 5.55
CA TRP A 285 -14.57 3.64 6.26
C TRP A 285 -13.68 3.84 7.50
N GLU A 286 -14.24 4.36 8.59
CA GLU A 286 -13.57 4.35 9.89
C GLU A 286 -13.88 3.06 10.64
N GLN A 287 -12.86 2.21 10.83
CA GLN A 287 -12.33 1.82 12.14
C GLN A 287 -11.38 0.63 11.99
N GLY A 288 -10.08 0.93 11.93
CA GLY A 288 -9.03 -0.10 11.88
C GLY A 288 -7.81 0.20 12.75
N ILE A 289 -7.78 1.28 13.55
CA ILE A 289 -6.68 1.57 14.48
C ILE A 289 -7.23 2.31 15.70
N THR A 290 -7.59 1.57 16.74
CA THR A 290 -7.47 1.92 18.16
C THR A 290 -8.16 0.81 18.95
N ASP A 291 -7.36 0.03 19.66
CA ASP A 291 -7.86 -0.83 20.71
C ASP A 291 -7.31 -0.21 22.00
N ASP A 292 -8.04 0.77 22.51
CA ASP A 292 -7.84 1.33 23.84
C ASP A 292 -9.15 1.24 24.64
N ARG A 293 -9.33 0.10 25.30
CA ARG A 293 -10.22 -0.02 26.45
C ARG A 293 -9.49 0.54 27.67
N SER A 294 -9.43 1.86 27.84
CA SER A 294 -8.97 2.43 29.12
C SER A 294 -9.52 3.82 29.47
N SER A 295 -10.85 4.02 29.43
CA SER A 295 -11.44 5.08 30.27
C SER A 295 -12.91 4.86 30.64
N LYS A 296 -13.20 3.80 31.41
CA LYS A 296 -14.28 3.88 32.40
C LYS A 296 -13.64 4.03 33.77
N LYS A 297 -13.33 5.27 34.14
CA LYS A 297 -13.17 5.64 35.54
C LYS A 297 -14.17 6.71 35.89
N ASP A 298 -14.91 6.38 36.93
CA ASP A 298 -15.93 7.15 37.60
C ASP A 298 -15.55 8.62 37.78
N LYS A 299 -16.49 9.50 37.47
CA LYS A 299 -16.64 10.77 38.19
C LYS A 299 -18.07 10.89 38.68
N ARG A 300 -18.29 10.38 39.89
CA ARG A 300 -19.33 10.88 40.80
C ARG A 300 -19.00 12.34 41.09
N GLY A 301 -19.83 13.26 40.58
CA GLY A 301 -19.81 14.68 40.90
C GLY A 301 -21.21 15.11 41.32
N LYS A 302 -21.38 15.33 42.62
CA LYS A 302 -22.57 15.87 43.30
C LYS A 302 -22.97 17.26 42.78
N LYS A 303 -24.30 17.49 42.77
CA LYS A 303 -25.08 18.75 42.87
C LYS A 303 -25.46 19.41 41.51
N ASP A 304 -26.71 19.79 41.24
CA ASP A 304 -27.70 20.42 42.13
C ASP A 304 -29.16 19.97 41.94
N ARG A 305 -29.89 20.00 43.06
CA ARG A 305 -31.36 19.93 43.15
C ARG A 305 -31.95 21.25 42.66
N VAL A 306 -32.85 21.21 41.68
CA VAL A 306 -33.95 22.18 41.59
C VAL A 306 -35.26 21.41 41.44
N LYS A 307 -36.11 21.54 42.46
CA LYS A 307 -37.50 21.06 42.49
C LYS A 307 -38.31 21.87 41.48
N ARG A 308 -39.12 21.21 40.64
CA ARG A 308 -40.31 21.83 40.07
C ARG A 308 -41.48 20.85 40.06
N LYS A 309 -42.65 21.40 40.44
CA LYS A 309 -43.86 20.76 40.95
C LYS A 309 -44.64 19.99 39.87
N LYS A 310 -45.42 19.02 40.34
CA LYS A 310 -46.55 18.36 39.66
C LYS A 310 -47.62 19.39 39.24
N GLY A 311 -48.25 19.11 38.10
CA GLY A 311 -49.63 19.51 37.82
C GLY A 311 -49.81 20.20 36.47
N GLU A 312 -50.19 19.43 35.44
CA GLU A 312 -51.19 19.78 34.42
C GLU A 312 -51.25 18.68 33.34
N LYS A 313 -52.44 18.11 33.11
CA LYS A 313 -52.82 17.49 31.83
C LYS A 313 -53.56 18.57 31.03
N PRO A 314 -53.44 18.57 29.70
CA PRO A 314 -54.61 18.12 28.95
C PRO A 314 -54.29 17.23 27.74
N ASP A 315 -55.36 16.56 27.37
CA ASP A 315 -55.61 15.60 26.31
C ASP A 315 -55.37 16.14 24.88
N LYS A 316 -54.92 15.27 23.96
CA LYS A 316 -55.44 15.10 22.59
C LYS A 316 -54.54 14.19 21.74
N ARG A 317 -55.19 13.17 21.17
CA ARG A 317 -54.74 12.27 20.10
C ARG A 317 -53.82 12.96 19.08
N THR A 318 -52.67 12.34 18.83
CA THR A 318 -52.04 12.32 17.51
C THR A 318 -51.48 10.92 17.30
N GLU A 319 -52.04 10.22 16.32
CA GLU A 319 -51.47 9.00 15.74
C GLU A 319 -50.13 9.36 15.09
N GLY A 320 -49.07 9.37 15.90
CA GLY A 320 -47.71 9.43 15.42
C GLY A 320 -47.31 8.05 14.93
N LYS A 321 -47.23 7.87 13.61
CA LYS A 321 -46.48 6.78 12.98
C LYS A 321 -45.16 6.62 13.76
N LYS A 322 -44.97 5.48 14.43
CA LYS A 322 -43.66 5.09 14.94
C LYS A 322 -42.73 5.06 13.73
N GLN A 323 -41.98 6.13 13.50
CA GLN A 323 -40.78 6.04 12.69
C GLN A 323 -39.87 5.04 13.41
N GLU A 324 -39.85 3.81 12.90
CA GLU A 324 -38.82 2.85 13.26
C GLU A 324 -37.48 3.55 13.08
N LYS A 325 -36.75 3.70 14.18
CA LYS A 325 -35.36 4.14 14.13
C LYS A 325 -34.59 3.09 13.34
N LYS A 326 -34.38 3.31 12.05
CA LYS A 326 -33.54 2.45 11.21
C LYS A 326 -32.18 2.28 11.90
N LYS A 327 -31.73 1.04 12.06
CA LYS A 327 -30.46 0.74 12.74
C LYS A 327 -29.31 1.20 11.84
N ARG A 328 -28.44 2.06 12.37
CA ARG A 328 -27.10 2.25 11.80
C ARG A 328 -26.32 0.97 12.12
N GLY A 329 -25.84 0.25 11.11
CA GLY A 329 -25.17 -1.03 11.33
C GLY A 329 -24.46 -1.54 10.09
N LYS A 330 -23.45 -2.38 10.32
CA LYS A 330 -22.74 -3.15 9.30
C LYS A 330 -23.69 -4.18 8.68
N ALA A 331 -23.52 -4.49 7.40
CA ALA A 331 -24.29 -5.54 6.74
C ALA A 331 -24.01 -6.90 7.40
N GLY A 332 -25.08 -7.65 7.68
CA GLY A 332 -25.02 -9.03 8.15
C GLY A 332 -25.59 -9.98 7.10
N MET A 333 -26.10 -11.12 7.53
CA MET A 333 -26.80 -12.06 6.64
C MET A 333 -28.03 -11.39 6.00
N PRO A 334 -28.31 -11.60 4.69
CA PRO A 334 -29.58 -11.23 4.08
C PRO A 334 -30.78 -11.81 4.83
N ASN A 335 -31.84 -11.02 5.00
CA ASN A 335 -33.10 -11.52 5.57
C ASN A 335 -33.87 -12.34 4.54
N ASP A 336 -33.86 -11.90 3.27
CA ASP A 336 -34.41 -12.61 2.12
C ASP A 336 -33.28 -13.24 1.30
N MET A 337 -32.96 -14.49 1.62
CA MET A 337 -31.91 -15.25 0.94
C MET A 337 -32.27 -15.59 -0.52
N GLU A 338 -33.55 -15.67 -0.88
CA GLU A 338 -33.96 -15.90 -2.27
C GLU A 338 -33.73 -14.66 -3.12
N ALA A 339 -34.09 -13.49 -2.62
CA ALA A 339 -33.79 -12.24 -3.31
C ALA A 339 -32.28 -12.01 -3.45
N TYR A 340 -31.49 -12.33 -2.42
CA TYR A 340 -30.04 -12.27 -2.50
C TYR A 340 -29.48 -13.21 -3.58
N LYS A 341 -29.96 -14.46 -3.66
CA LYS A 341 -29.56 -15.41 -4.71
C LYS A 341 -29.93 -14.90 -6.10
N ASN A 342 -31.13 -14.36 -6.29
CA ASN A 342 -31.55 -13.77 -7.56
C ASN A 342 -30.63 -12.62 -7.98
N PHE A 343 -30.22 -11.76 -7.04
CA PHE A 343 -29.20 -10.74 -7.30
C PHE A 343 -27.88 -11.35 -7.77
N ILE A 344 -27.39 -12.41 -7.13
CA ILE A 344 -26.14 -13.08 -7.53
C ILE A 344 -26.26 -13.71 -8.91
N SER A 345 -27.33 -14.45 -9.19
CA SER A 345 -27.55 -15.08 -10.50
C SER A 345 -27.65 -14.03 -11.61
N ASN A 346 -28.42 -12.96 -11.41
CA ASN A 346 -28.52 -11.86 -12.38
C ASN A 346 -27.19 -11.12 -12.58
N MET A 347 -26.37 -11.00 -11.52
CA MET A 347 -25.05 -10.39 -11.61
C MET A 347 -24.11 -11.25 -12.46
N VAL A 348 -24.11 -12.57 -12.27
CA VAL A 348 -23.19 -13.46 -12.97
C VAL A 348 -23.60 -13.64 -14.43
N GLU A 349 -24.86 -13.94 -14.72
CA GLU A 349 -25.39 -14.02 -16.10
C GLU A 349 -25.04 -12.75 -16.90
N ARG A 350 -25.16 -11.58 -16.27
CA ARG A 350 -24.86 -10.31 -16.94
C ARG A 350 -23.41 -10.15 -17.37
N TYR A 351 -22.47 -10.88 -16.77
CA TYR A 351 -21.03 -10.67 -16.91
C TYR A 351 -20.23 -11.96 -17.18
N ASP A 352 -20.88 -13.09 -17.45
CA ASP A 352 -20.18 -14.35 -17.72
C ASP A 352 -19.62 -14.41 -19.16
N GLY A 353 -20.15 -13.60 -20.06
CA GLY A 353 -19.69 -13.46 -21.44
C GLY A 353 -20.07 -14.63 -22.34
N ASP A 354 -21.13 -15.38 -22.02
CA ASP A 354 -21.60 -16.50 -22.84
C ASP A 354 -22.46 -16.07 -24.05
N GLY A 355 -22.78 -14.77 -24.14
CA GLY A 355 -23.58 -14.16 -25.20
C GLY A 355 -25.10 -14.17 -24.95
N LYS A 356 -25.56 -14.68 -23.81
CA LYS A 356 -26.96 -14.66 -23.37
C LYS A 356 -27.13 -13.64 -22.26
N ASP A 357 -28.12 -12.76 -22.41
CA ASP A 357 -28.48 -11.70 -21.44
C ASP A 357 -27.31 -10.84 -20.88
N ASP A 358 -26.18 -10.84 -21.56
CA ASP A 358 -24.98 -10.05 -21.28
C ASP A 358 -25.27 -8.55 -21.16
N ALA A 359 -24.47 -7.86 -20.35
CA ALA A 359 -24.44 -6.40 -20.35
C ALA A 359 -24.05 -5.84 -21.74
N PRO A 360 -24.54 -4.64 -22.11
CA PRO A 360 -24.11 -3.98 -23.34
C PRO A 360 -22.59 -3.86 -23.46
N GLY A 361 -22.03 -4.36 -24.57
CA GLY A 361 -20.59 -4.42 -24.80
C GLY A 361 -19.89 -5.63 -24.17
N SER A 362 -20.64 -6.54 -23.55
CA SER A 362 -20.20 -7.81 -22.95
C SER A 362 -18.91 -7.71 -22.11
N PRO A 363 -18.88 -6.87 -21.05
CA PRO A 363 -17.81 -6.96 -20.05
C PRO A 363 -17.79 -8.36 -19.40
N VAL A 364 -16.61 -8.97 -19.30
CA VAL A 364 -16.46 -10.35 -18.82
C VAL A 364 -15.76 -10.39 -17.46
N ILE A 365 -16.41 -11.02 -16.47
CA ILE A 365 -15.89 -11.18 -15.12
C ILE A 365 -15.89 -12.65 -14.73
N LYS A 366 -14.70 -13.21 -14.57
CA LYS A 366 -14.50 -14.59 -14.13
C LYS A 366 -14.02 -14.72 -12.68
N TYR A 367 -13.82 -13.61 -11.95
CA TYR A 367 -13.28 -13.67 -10.59
C TYR A 367 -14.06 -12.76 -9.64
N TRP A 368 -14.64 -13.39 -8.62
CA TRP A 368 -15.56 -12.76 -7.67
C TRP A 368 -15.04 -12.90 -6.25
N GLN A 369 -15.19 -11.88 -5.43
CA GLN A 369 -14.84 -11.91 -4.02
C GLN A 369 -16.07 -11.71 -3.15
N VAL A 370 -16.32 -12.60 -2.20
CA VAL A 370 -17.49 -12.50 -1.32
C VAL A 370 -17.14 -11.68 -0.08
N GLN A 371 -17.57 -10.41 -0.05
CA GLN A 371 -17.26 -9.41 0.98
C GLN A 371 -15.77 -9.01 1.05
N ASN A 372 -15.43 -8.13 2.00
CA ASN A 372 -14.06 -7.68 2.27
C ASN A 372 -13.83 -7.54 3.77
N GLU A 373 -12.70 -8.03 4.29
CA GLU A 373 -12.29 -7.82 5.69
C GLU A 373 -13.39 -8.10 6.72
N VAL A 374 -14.06 -9.25 6.58
CA VAL A 374 -15.21 -9.60 7.44
C VAL A 374 -14.84 -9.74 8.91
N ASP A 375 -13.55 -9.92 9.23
CA ASP A 375 -13.01 -9.85 10.59
C ASP A 375 -13.05 -8.44 11.21
N GLY A 376 -13.37 -7.42 10.41
CA GLY A 376 -13.59 -6.04 10.86
C GLY A 376 -14.91 -5.43 10.39
N SER A 377 -15.39 -5.75 9.19
CA SER A 377 -16.49 -5.04 8.51
C SER A 377 -17.85 -5.74 8.60
N TRP A 378 -17.89 -7.04 8.92
CA TRP A 378 -19.11 -7.84 8.94
C TRP A 378 -19.93 -7.57 10.20
N GLY A 379 -21.23 -7.39 10.04
CA GLY A 379 -22.16 -7.05 11.13
C GLY A 379 -22.73 -8.24 11.88
N ASP A 380 -22.25 -9.46 11.59
CA ASP A 380 -22.85 -10.71 12.04
C ASP A 380 -21.77 -11.76 12.40
N THR A 381 -22.16 -13.01 12.61
CA THR A 381 -21.28 -14.08 13.09
C THR A 381 -20.41 -14.70 11.99
N PRO A 382 -19.26 -15.31 12.35
CA PRO A 382 -18.49 -16.16 11.44
C PRO A 382 -19.32 -17.27 10.78
N GLN A 383 -20.25 -17.86 11.53
CA GLN A 383 -21.15 -18.91 11.06
C GLN A 383 -22.07 -18.40 9.94
N ASN A 384 -22.69 -17.24 10.14
CA ASN A 384 -23.55 -16.64 9.12
C ASN A 384 -22.75 -16.21 7.87
N TYR A 385 -21.49 -15.79 8.03
CA TYR A 385 -20.63 -15.57 6.86
C TYR A 385 -20.30 -16.87 6.13
N ALA A 386 -20.07 -17.99 6.81
CA ALA A 386 -19.90 -19.30 6.16
C ALA A 386 -21.16 -19.72 5.36
N VAL A 387 -22.36 -19.48 5.89
CA VAL A 387 -23.63 -19.73 5.18
C VAL A 387 -23.75 -18.82 3.95
N LEU A 388 -23.45 -17.52 4.09
CA LEU A 388 -23.42 -16.58 2.98
C LEU A 388 -22.45 -17.06 1.90
N LEU A 389 -21.19 -17.34 2.26
CA LEU A 389 -20.14 -17.80 1.35
C LEU A 389 -20.58 -19.04 0.57
N LYS A 390 -21.07 -20.07 1.26
CA LYS A 390 -21.58 -21.29 0.61
C LYS A 390 -22.71 -20.97 -0.37
N THR A 391 -23.65 -20.12 0.03
CA THR A 391 -24.80 -19.76 -0.81
C THR A 391 -24.37 -19.00 -2.05
N THR A 392 -23.51 -17.98 -1.88
CA THR A 392 -22.96 -17.19 -2.98
C THR A 392 -22.13 -18.05 -3.92
N TYR A 393 -21.28 -18.95 -3.40
CA TYR A 393 -20.49 -19.85 -4.23
C TYR A 393 -21.36 -20.71 -5.14
N LYS A 394 -22.39 -21.35 -4.57
CA LYS A 394 -23.31 -22.22 -5.35
C LYS A 394 -24.06 -21.42 -6.40
N ALA A 395 -24.60 -20.26 -6.06
CA ALA A 395 -25.31 -19.41 -7.02
C ALA A 395 -24.40 -18.92 -8.15
N ILE A 396 -23.15 -18.55 -7.85
CA ILE A 396 -22.17 -18.18 -8.89
C ILE A 396 -21.86 -19.38 -9.78
N LYS A 397 -21.58 -20.56 -9.20
CA LYS A 397 -21.23 -21.76 -9.97
C LYS A 397 -22.37 -22.31 -10.83
N GLU A 398 -23.61 -22.08 -10.41
CA GLU A 398 -24.80 -22.45 -11.17
C GLU A 398 -24.96 -21.58 -12.43
N ALA A 399 -24.64 -20.29 -12.33
CA ALA A 399 -24.68 -19.36 -13.46
C ALA A 399 -23.42 -19.46 -14.35
N ASP A 400 -22.22 -19.48 -13.75
CA ASP A 400 -20.93 -19.62 -14.44
C ASP A 400 -20.05 -20.69 -13.74
N PRO A 401 -19.99 -21.92 -14.27
CA PRO A 401 -19.16 -22.98 -13.73
C PRO A 401 -17.65 -22.67 -13.73
N GLU A 402 -17.19 -21.82 -14.66
CA GLU A 402 -15.78 -21.48 -14.84
C GLU A 402 -15.31 -20.37 -13.88
N ALA A 403 -16.23 -19.56 -13.38
CA ALA A 403 -15.94 -18.47 -12.45
C ALA A 403 -15.15 -18.93 -11.21
N LYS A 404 -14.26 -18.09 -10.71
CA LYS A 404 -13.45 -18.31 -9.51
C LYS A 404 -13.92 -17.43 -8.37
N ILE A 405 -14.09 -18.00 -7.20
CA ILE A 405 -14.63 -17.31 -6.03
C ILE A 405 -13.55 -17.18 -4.96
N GLY A 406 -13.23 -15.95 -4.56
CA GLY A 406 -12.34 -15.63 -3.46
C GLY A 406 -13.09 -15.35 -2.17
N LEU A 407 -12.47 -15.73 -1.05
CA LEU A 407 -12.88 -15.30 0.29
C LEU A 407 -12.73 -13.77 0.46
N ALA A 408 -13.44 -13.21 1.42
CA ALA A 408 -13.13 -11.88 1.94
C ALA A 408 -11.68 -11.85 2.41
N GLY A 409 -10.93 -10.82 2.01
CA GLY A 409 -9.55 -10.66 2.41
C GLY A 409 -9.42 -10.57 3.93
N VAL A 410 -8.58 -11.42 4.52
CA VAL A 410 -8.30 -11.38 5.96
C VAL A 410 -7.52 -10.10 6.31
N MET A 411 -8.11 -9.21 7.11
CA MET A 411 -7.47 -7.94 7.48
C MET A 411 -6.27 -8.15 8.41
N THR A 412 -6.42 -9.03 9.41
CA THR A 412 -5.37 -9.24 10.42
C THR A 412 -5.24 -10.70 10.84
N ARG A 413 -4.03 -11.12 11.25
CA ARG A 413 -3.79 -12.43 11.89
C ARG A 413 -4.69 -12.67 13.11
N ALA A 414 -5.01 -11.64 13.89
CA ALA A 414 -5.92 -11.78 15.02
C ALA A 414 -7.36 -12.08 14.56
N GLY A 415 -7.79 -11.44 13.48
CA GLY A 415 -9.06 -11.72 12.82
C GLY A 415 -9.09 -13.09 12.16
N PHE A 416 -7.99 -13.54 11.56
CA PHE A 416 -7.85 -14.92 11.08
C PHE A 416 -8.21 -15.93 12.18
N LYS A 417 -7.59 -15.78 13.35
CA LYS A 417 -7.82 -16.67 14.50
C LYS A 417 -9.22 -16.57 15.08
N LYS A 418 -9.75 -15.34 15.23
CA LYS A 418 -11.00 -15.10 15.96
C LYS A 418 -12.25 -15.17 15.10
N PHE A 419 -12.11 -15.05 13.79
CA PHE A 419 -13.23 -15.02 12.84
C PHE A 419 -13.12 -16.15 11.82
N TYR A 420 -12.02 -16.23 11.07
CA TYR A 420 -11.92 -17.19 9.96
C TYR A 420 -11.78 -18.65 10.42
N ILE A 421 -11.08 -18.93 11.52
CA ILE A 421 -11.04 -20.31 12.07
C ILE A 421 -12.45 -20.79 12.49
N PRO A 422 -13.23 -20.05 13.32
CA PRO A 422 -14.61 -20.42 13.61
C PRO A 422 -15.52 -20.51 12.38
N MET A 423 -15.29 -19.65 11.38
CA MET A 423 -15.98 -19.71 10.09
C MET A 423 -15.69 -21.04 9.38
N PHE A 424 -14.42 -21.46 9.26
CA PHE A 424 -14.04 -22.73 8.64
C PHE A 424 -14.57 -23.94 9.41
N GLU A 425 -14.55 -23.89 10.74
CA GLU A 425 -15.15 -24.93 11.58
C GLU A 425 -16.63 -25.12 11.24
N HIS A 426 -17.39 -24.03 11.14
CA HIS A 426 -18.80 -24.10 10.77
C HIS A 426 -19.00 -24.51 9.31
N LEU A 427 -18.23 -23.95 8.38
CA LEU A 427 -18.30 -24.28 6.95
C LEU A 427 -18.11 -25.79 6.74
N ASN A 428 -17.20 -26.39 7.51
CA ASN A 428 -16.96 -27.84 7.49
C ASN A 428 -18.17 -28.66 7.96
N THR A 429 -18.97 -28.17 8.91
CA THR A 429 -20.19 -28.85 9.37
C THR A 429 -21.36 -28.75 8.40
N ILE A 430 -21.35 -27.75 7.52
CA ILE A 430 -22.44 -27.49 6.57
C ILE A 430 -22.06 -27.86 5.13
N LYS A 431 -21.01 -28.65 4.91
CA LYS A 431 -20.66 -29.10 3.56
C LYS A 431 -21.74 -30.04 2.99
N ASP A 432 -22.01 -29.95 1.69
CA ASP A 432 -22.89 -30.90 0.99
C ASP A 432 -22.18 -32.27 0.83
N ASN A 433 -20.84 -32.25 0.72
CA ASN A 433 -19.97 -33.42 0.73
C ASN A 433 -18.64 -33.05 1.41
N SER A 434 -17.97 -34.00 2.08
CA SER A 434 -16.68 -33.78 2.77
C SER A 434 -15.60 -33.13 1.90
N ASP A 435 -15.63 -33.39 0.60
CA ASP A 435 -14.64 -32.89 -0.37
C ASP A 435 -14.99 -31.53 -0.96
N ASN A 436 -16.21 -31.03 -0.73
CA ASN A 436 -16.63 -29.75 -1.28
C ASN A 436 -15.87 -28.60 -0.61
N ARG A 437 -15.43 -27.67 -1.46
CA ARG A 437 -14.99 -26.32 -1.09
C ARG A 437 -16.00 -25.31 -1.61
N TYR A 438 -16.02 -24.13 -1.00
CA TYR A 438 -16.92 -23.03 -1.38
C TYR A 438 -16.17 -21.74 -1.67
N PHE A 439 -14.91 -21.88 -2.09
CA PHE A 439 -14.04 -20.84 -2.58
C PHE A 439 -12.88 -21.51 -3.35
N ASP A 440 -12.35 -20.80 -4.34
CA ASP A 440 -11.27 -21.23 -5.22
C ASP A 440 -9.98 -20.45 -4.96
N VAL A 441 -10.04 -19.36 -4.17
CA VAL A 441 -8.91 -18.51 -3.79
C VAL A 441 -9.04 -18.11 -2.32
N PHE A 442 -7.95 -18.22 -1.57
CA PHE A 442 -7.85 -17.65 -0.23
C PHE A 442 -7.12 -16.31 -0.29
N ASP A 443 -7.72 -15.27 0.32
CA ASP A 443 -7.22 -13.91 0.27
C ASP A 443 -6.87 -13.37 1.66
N PHE A 444 -5.76 -12.64 1.78
CA PHE A 444 -5.38 -11.90 2.97
C PHE A 444 -4.65 -10.59 2.64
N HIS A 445 -4.70 -9.62 3.57
CA HIS A 445 -4.10 -8.31 3.36
C HIS A 445 -2.76 -8.18 4.09
N TRP A 446 -1.76 -7.64 3.40
CA TRP A 446 -0.42 -7.48 3.94
C TRP A 446 0.35 -6.29 3.34
N GLY A 447 0.40 -5.17 4.05
CA GLY A 447 1.34 -4.07 3.77
C GLY A 447 1.72 -3.28 5.03
N GLY A 448 2.52 -2.23 4.88
CA GLY A 448 2.93 -1.40 6.02
C GLY A 448 4.06 -0.43 5.68
N ALA A 449 4.82 -0.03 6.70
CA ALA A 449 6.07 0.70 6.53
C ALA A 449 7.17 -0.20 5.95
N ALA A 450 8.30 0.38 5.53
CA ALA A 450 9.46 -0.36 5.04
C ALA A 450 9.90 -1.46 6.03
N GLY A 451 10.27 -2.63 5.48
CA GLY A 451 10.53 -3.85 6.26
C GLY A 451 9.28 -4.70 6.54
N SER A 452 8.07 -4.17 6.28
CA SER A 452 6.83 -4.94 6.47
C SER A 452 6.71 -6.11 5.51
N TYR A 453 7.45 -6.12 4.39
CA TYR A 453 7.50 -7.28 3.49
C TYR A 453 7.86 -8.57 4.24
N LEU A 454 8.78 -8.51 5.21
CA LEU A 454 9.23 -9.66 5.98
C LEU A 454 8.34 -9.92 7.20
N LYS A 455 8.07 -8.88 7.99
CA LYS A 455 7.40 -9.01 9.28
C LYS A 455 6.68 -7.73 9.70
N LYS A 456 5.67 -7.87 10.56
CA LYS A 456 4.99 -6.75 11.21
C LYS A 456 5.10 -6.85 12.72
N SER A 457 5.29 -5.71 13.38
CA SER A 457 5.19 -5.60 14.83
C SER A 457 3.80 -5.15 15.24
N ARG A 458 3.16 -5.88 16.16
CA ARG A 458 1.90 -5.47 16.78
C ARG A 458 1.95 -5.77 18.27
N ARG A 459 1.81 -4.72 19.10
CA ARG A 459 1.83 -4.83 20.57
C ARG A 459 3.06 -5.57 21.12
N GLY A 460 4.23 -5.34 20.52
CA GLY A 460 5.49 -5.97 20.94
C GLY A 460 5.68 -7.41 20.46
N SER A 461 4.75 -7.97 19.69
CA SER A 461 4.93 -9.27 19.03
C SER A 461 5.23 -9.07 17.54
N GLU A 462 6.30 -9.70 17.08
CA GLU A 462 6.60 -9.80 15.66
C GLU A 462 5.79 -10.93 15.03
N VAL A 463 5.26 -10.69 13.84
CA VAL A 463 4.61 -11.69 13.01
C VAL A 463 5.34 -11.70 11.67
N TYR A 464 6.00 -12.81 11.36
CA TYR A 464 6.68 -13.00 10.09
C TYR A 464 5.68 -13.47 9.03
N LEU A 465 5.80 -12.95 7.81
CA LEU A 465 4.89 -13.31 6.72
C LEU A 465 4.95 -14.81 6.43
N LYS A 466 6.16 -15.40 6.35
CA LYS A 466 6.35 -16.84 6.12
C LYS A 466 5.61 -17.70 7.14
N GLU A 467 5.72 -17.38 8.42
CA GLU A 467 5.02 -18.10 9.49
C GLU A 467 3.50 -17.97 9.36
N TYR A 468 3.03 -16.78 8.98
CA TYR A 468 1.60 -16.54 8.81
C TYR A 468 1.03 -17.26 7.59
N VAL A 469 1.77 -17.32 6.49
CA VAL A 469 1.41 -18.11 5.30
C VAL A 469 1.32 -19.60 5.65
N GLU A 470 2.29 -20.14 6.40
CA GLU A 470 2.23 -21.54 6.82
C GLU A 470 1.09 -21.83 7.81
N GLU A 471 0.75 -20.88 8.68
CA GLU A 471 -0.43 -20.97 9.55
C GLU A 471 -1.73 -21.03 8.74
N ILE A 472 -1.85 -20.21 7.70
CA ILE A 472 -2.99 -20.24 6.76
C ILE A 472 -3.05 -21.60 6.05
N ARG A 473 -1.95 -22.04 5.43
CA ARG A 473 -1.89 -23.32 4.70
C ARG A 473 -2.24 -24.51 5.58
N SER A 474 -1.70 -24.56 6.80
CA SER A 474 -2.01 -25.61 7.77
C SER A 474 -3.50 -25.64 8.14
N THR A 475 -4.10 -24.45 8.30
CA THR A 475 -5.55 -24.33 8.54
C THR A 475 -6.37 -24.82 7.33
N LEU A 476 -5.98 -24.46 6.11
CA LEU A 476 -6.66 -24.90 4.89
C LEU A 476 -6.58 -26.43 4.72
N ARG A 477 -5.41 -27.04 4.97
CA ARG A 477 -5.25 -28.51 5.01
C ARG A 477 -6.19 -29.17 5.99
N LYS A 478 -6.28 -28.63 7.22
CA LYS A 478 -7.16 -29.16 8.29
C LYS A 478 -8.63 -29.28 7.84
N TYR A 479 -9.10 -28.39 6.98
CA TYR A 479 -10.49 -28.36 6.53
C TYR A 479 -10.69 -28.85 5.08
N ASN A 480 -9.71 -29.57 4.51
CA ASN A 480 -9.72 -30.02 3.11
C ASN A 480 -10.07 -28.87 2.14
N SER A 481 -9.42 -27.72 2.33
CA SER A 481 -9.74 -26.45 1.69
C SER A 481 -8.53 -25.77 1.03
N GLU A 482 -7.51 -26.55 0.64
CA GLU A 482 -6.32 -26.02 -0.02
C GLU A 482 -6.67 -25.40 -1.38
N VAL A 483 -6.22 -24.17 -1.57
CA VAL A 483 -6.40 -23.34 -2.76
C VAL A 483 -5.23 -22.36 -2.88
N PRO A 484 -5.00 -21.75 -4.05
CA PRO A 484 -4.03 -20.67 -4.19
C PRO A 484 -4.26 -19.52 -3.20
N LEU A 485 -3.17 -18.97 -2.67
CA LEU A 485 -3.19 -17.80 -1.79
C LEU A 485 -2.91 -16.52 -2.58
N TRP A 486 -3.75 -15.51 -2.40
CA TRP A 486 -3.58 -14.17 -2.97
C TRP A 486 -3.42 -13.13 -1.86
N ILE A 487 -2.65 -12.07 -2.13
CA ILE A 487 -2.61 -10.86 -1.31
C ILE A 487 -3.35 -9.77 -2.06
N THR A 488 -4.63 -9.57 -1.75
CA THR A 488 -5.41 -8.62 -2.54
C THR A 488 -5.34 -7.20 -2.03
N GLU A 489 -4.62 -6.91 -0.94
CA GLU A 489 -4.19 -5.55 -0.57
C GLU A 489 -2.77 -5.57 0.00
N THR A 490 -1.86 -4.88 -0.68
CA THR A 490 -0.53 -4.55 -0.18
C THR A 490 -0.15 -3.11 -0.53
N SER A 491 0.72 -2.51 0.26
CA SER A 491 1.27 -1.19 -0.02
C SER A 491 2.42 -0.83 0.93
N SER A 492 3.15 0.21 0.54
CA SER A 492 3.98 1.07 1.39
C SER A 492 3.81 2.52 0.95
N TYR A 493 4.32 3.49 1.71
CA TYR A 493 4.10 4.92 1.51
C TYR A 493 5.39 5.70 1.33
N SER A 494 5.27 6.95 0.90
CA SER A 494 6.32 7.96 1.02
C SER A 494 5.81 9.22 1.72
N GLY A 495 6.71 10.01 2.27
CA GLY A 495 6.41 11.04 3.26
C GLY A 495 6.13 10.43 4.64
N GLN A 496 5.38 11.15 5.47
CA GLN A 496 5.04 10.73 6.83
C GLN A 496 3.52 10.74 7.04
N PRO A 497 2.84 9.58 7.08
CA PRO A 497 1.44 9.50 7.41
C PRO A 497 1.18 9.92 8.87
N GLU A 498 0.05 10.59 9.09
CA GLU A 498 -0.40 11.00 10.43
C GLU A 498 -1.06 9.84 11.20
N THR A 499 -1.67 8.91 10.46
CA THR A 499 -2.39 7.76 11.03
C THR A 499 -2.04 6.46 10.28
N PRO A 500 -1.75 5.35 10.99
CA PRO A 500 -1.51 5.25 12.44
C PRO A 500 -0.42 6.21 12.94
N PRO A 501 -0.48 6.63 14.21
CA PRO A 501 0.58 7.44 14.78
C PRO A 501 1.90 6.66 14.80
N ASN A 502 3.02 7.39 14.79
CA ASN A 502 4.38 6.87 14.90
C ASN A 502 4.86 6.03 13.69
N LEU A 503 4.25 6.22 12.53
CA LEU A 503 4.83 5.70 11.29
C LEU A 503 6.11 6.49 10.94
N PRO A 504 7.21 5.81 10.57
CA PRO A 504 8.45 6.49 10.19
C PRO A 504 8.25 7.31 8.91
N GLU A 505 8.96 8.42 8.77
CA GLU A 505 9.03 9.11 7.48
C GLU A 505 9.80 8.24 6.47
N GLN A 506 9.31 8.18 5.24
CA GLN A 506 9.92 7.39 4.16
C GLN A 506 10.11 8.22 2.90
N THR A 507 11.23 8.06 2.21
CA THR A 507 11.44 8.66 0.89
C THR A 507 10.64 7.91 -0.19
N GLU A 508 10.50 8.50 -1.39
CA GLU A 508 9.97 7.78 -2.55
C GLU A 508 10.84 6.56 -2.91
N GLU A 509 12.15 6.64 -2.69
CA GLU A 509 13.09 5.54 -2.93
C GLU A 509 12.80 4.36 -2.00
N ILE A 510 12.53 4.63 -0.71
CA ILE A 510 12.13 3.60 0.26
C ILE A 510 10.80 2.96 -0.16
N GLN A 511 9.79 3.75 -0.55
CA GLN A 511 8.53 3.20 -1.04
C GLN A 511 8.74 2.30 -2.26
N ALA A 512 9.56 2.74 -3.21
CA ALA A 512 9.86 2.02 -4.44
C ALA A 512 10.65 0.73 -4.21
N ALA A 513 11.65 0.76 -3.33
CA ALA A 513 12.41 -0.42 -2.94
C ALA A 513 11.52 -1.44 -2.21
N GLU A 514 10.71 -0.97 -1.26
CA GLU A 514 9.76 -1.82 -0.52
C GLU A 514 8.70 -2.44 -1.45
N LEU A 515 8.29 -1.72 -2.51
CA LEU A 515 7.39 -2.26 -3.52
C LEU A 515 7.95 -3.54 -4.14
N ILE A 516 9.22 -3.57 -4.57
CA ILE A 516 9.82 -4.78 -5.14
C ILE A 516 9.80 -5.93 -4.12
N LYS A 517 10.15 -5.64 -2.86
CA LYS A 517 10.19 -6.64 -1.79
C LYS A 517 8.80 -7.20 -1.45
N LEU A 518 7.78 -6.35 -1.43
CA LEU A 518 6.37 -6.72 -1.19
C LEU A 518 5.77 -7.57 -2.32
N TYR A 519 6.41 -7.64 -3.48
CA TYR A 519 6.03 -8.56 -4.55
C TYR A 519 6.90 -9.81 -4.57
N VAL A 520 8.22 -9.64 -4.58
CA VAL A 520 9.17 -10.75 -4.76
C VAL A 520 9.16 -11.73 -3.59
N TYR A 521 9.16 -11.23 -2.35
CA TYR A 521 9.20 -12.13 -1.19
C TYR A 521 7.92 -12.97 -1.08
N PRO A 522 6.69 -12.42 -1.15
CA PRO A 522 5.50 -13.27 -1.10
C PRO A 522 5.40 -14.23 -2.30
N LEU A 523 5.84 -13.85 -3.51
CA LEU A 523 5.88 -14.79 -4.65
C LEU A 523 6.77 -16.00 -4.33
N SER A 524 7.93 -15.80 -3.70
CA SER A 524 8.81 -16.90 -3.26
C SER A 524 8.18 -17.81 -2.19
N LEU A 525 7.13 -17.34 -1.52
CA LEU A 525 6.33 -18.11 -0.56
C LEU A 525 5.11 -18.76 -1.23
N ASP A 526 5.07 -18.82 -2.57
CA ASP A 526 4.01 -19.43 -3.37
C ASP A 526 2.65 -18.69 -3.24
N ILE A 527 2.71 -17.36 -3.07
CA ILE A 527 1.56 -16.46 -3.26
C ILE A 527 1.38 -16.20 -4.76
N LYS A 528 0.20 -16.47 -5.32
CA LYS A 528 -0.03 -16.48 -6.78
C LYS A 528 -0.52 -15.16 -7.37
N LYS A 529 -0.91 -14.20 -6.53
CA LYS A 529 -1.34 -12.87 -6.99
C LYS A 529 -1.23 -11.84 -5.88
N ILE A 530 -0.80 -10.64 -6.22
CA ILE A 530 -0.55 -9.56 -5.27
C ILE A 530 -1.08 -8.25 -5.87
N PHE A 531 -1.85 -7.49 -5.09
CA PHE A 531 -2.51 -6.28 -5.55
C PHE A 531 -2.05 -5.04 -4.78
N TRP A 532 -1.44 -4.07 -5.47
CA TRP A 532 -1.00 -2.82 -4.87
C TRP A 532 -2.18 -1.86 -4.62
N VAL A 533 -2.23 -1.26 -3.44
CA VAL A 533 -3.10 -0.14 -3.10
C VAL A 533 -2.27 1.14 -3.16
N SER A 534 -2.44 2.02 -4.15
CA SER A 534 -3.31 2.01 -5.34
C SER A 534 -2.62 2.78 -6.49
N LEU A 535 -3.23 2.88 -7.68
CA LEU A 535 -2.64 3.67 -8.78
C LEU A 535 -2.42 5.14 -8.38
N LYS A 536 -3.45 5.77 -7.82
CA LYS A 536 -3.42 7.14 -7.30
C LYS A 536 -3.73 7.14 -5.82
N GLU A 537 -3.05 8.00 -5.05
CA GLU A 537 -3.32 8.18 -3.62
C GLU A 537 -4.81 8.51 -3.38
N TRP A 538 -5.36 8.06 -2.27
CA TRP A 538 -6.75 8.38 -1.92
C TRP A 538 -6.86 9.80 -1.37
N GLY A 539 -7.85 10.56 -1.84
CA GLY A 539 -8.00 11.99 -1.53
C GLY A 539 -8.86 12.32 -0.30
N GLY A 540 -9.51 11.33 0.30
CA GLY A 540 -10.52 11.55 1.35
C GLY A 540 -10.75 10.36 2.29
N PHE A 541 -9.89 9.35 2.23
CA PHE A 541 -10.03 8.16 3.07
C PHE A 541 -9.61 8.43 4.51
N GLY A 542 -10.42 8.04 5.49
CA GLY A 542 -10.11 8.17 6.93
C GLY A 542 -10.21 9.61 7.45
N GLY A 543 -11.14 10.42 6.92
CA GLY A 543 -11.40 11.77 7.39
C GLY A 543 -10.39 12.83 6.93
N ARG A 544 -10.19 13.89 7.73
CA ARG A 544 -9.44 15.09 7.32
C ARG A 544 -7.91 14.94 7.37
N GLY A 545 -7.36 13.99 8.13
CA GLY A 545 -5.91 13.82 8.29
C GLY A 545 -5.21 13.18 7.09
N LEU A 546 -3.89 13.29 7.01
CA LEU A 546 -3.04 12.63 6.02
C LEU A 546 -2.73 11.19 6.45
N GLY A 547 -3.75 10.34 6.50
CA GLY A 547 -3.61 8.94 6.88
C GLY A 547 -2.84 8.09 5.87
N TYR A 548 -2.48 6.88 6.27
CA TYR A 548 -1.66 5.93 5.51
C TYR A 548 -2.04 5.84 4.03
N PHE A 549 -3.31 5.53 3.71
CA PHE A 549 -3.76 5.36 2.32
C PHE A 549 -3.77 6.64 1.47
N LYS A 550 -3.57 7.81 2.08
CA LYS A 550 -3.39 9.07 1.34
C LYS A 550 -1.95 9.26 0.85
N LYS A 551 -1.04 8.32 1.14
CA LYS A 551 0.39 8.39 0.80
C LYS A 551 0.95 7.13 0.11
N VAL A 552 0.11 6.12 -0.16
CA VAL A 552 0.52 4.81 -0.74
C VAL A 552 0.47 4.74 -2.26
N GLY A 553 -0.23 5.67 -2.91
CA GLY A 553 -0.44 5.62 -4.35
C GLY A 553 0.87 5.67 -5.13
N LEU A 554 0.86 5.14 -6.36
CA LEU A 554 1.97 5.30 -7.31
C LEU A 554 2.02 6.71 -7.91
N ILE A 555 0.88 7.41 -7.89
CA ILE A 555 0.71 8.80 -8.34
C ILE A 555 0.16 9.62 -7.18
N ASN A 556 0.71 10.81 -6.97
CA ASN A 556 0.19 11.71 -5.94
C ASN A 556 -1.25 12.14 -6.23
N ASN A 557 -2.00 12.42 -5.17
CA ASN A 557 -3.31 13.04 -5.30
C ASN A 557 -3.27 14.53 -4.91
N PRO A 558 -3.64 15.45 -5.83
CA PRO A 558 -3.58 16.88 -5.54
C PRO A 558 -4.54 17.30 -4.43
N LYS A 559 -5.54 16.47 -4.08
CA LYS A 559 -6.42 16.69 -2.92
C LYS A 559 -5.73 16.53 -1.57
N ASN A 560 -4.56 15.88 -1.53
CA ASN A 560 -3.80 15.66 -0.30
C ASN A 560 -2.83 16.82 -0.10
N GLU A 561 -1.68 16.77 -0.77
CA GLU A 561 -0.58 17.73 -0.58
C GLU A 561 -0.34 18.59 -1.83
N GLY A 562 -1.34 18.73 -2.71
CA GLY A 562 -1.27 19.55 -3.92
C GLY A 562 -0.46 18.95 -5.08
N MET A 563 0.18 17.81 -4.88
CA MET A 563 1.01 17.12 -5.89
C MET A 563 0.19 16.17 -6.76
N SER A 564 0.58 16.02 -8.03
CA SER A 564 -0.10 15.15 -9.01
C SER A 564 0.82 14.32 -9.89
N HIS A 565 2.13 14.31 -9.60
CA HIS A 565 3.12 13.61 -10.41
C HIS A 565 3.20 12.11 -10.08
N LYS A 566 3.78 11.34 -11.02
CA LYS A 566 4.16 9.94 -10.82
C LYS A 566 5.34 9.85 -9.86
N LYS A 567 5.26 8.98 -8.86
CA LYS A 567 6.32 8.76 -7.87
C LYS A 567 7.35 7.76 -8.41
N LEU A 568 8.50 7.60 -7.76
CA LEU A 568 9.49 6.57 -8.10
C LEU A 568 8.88 5.16 -8.10
N SER A 569 7.90 4.92 -7.22
CA SER A 569 7.17 3.66 -7.14
C SER A 569 6.36 3.36 -8.41
N PHE A 570 5.87 4.37 -9.15
CA PHE A 570 5.21 4.16 -10.46
C PHE A 570 6.16 3.51 -11.46
N TYR A 571 7.33 4.12 -11.68
CA TYR A 571 8.31 3.63 -12.65
C TYR A 571 8.92 2.29 -12.21
N THR A 572 9.10 2.11 -10.90
CA THR A 572 9.56 0.85 -10.32
C THR A 572 8.55 -0.27 -10.51
N TYR A 573 7.25 0.02 -10.36
CA TYR A 573 6.19 -0.95 -10.63
C TYR A 573 6.13 -1.36 -12.11
N LYS A 574 6.30 -0.39 -13.04
CA LYS A 574 6.47 -0.69 -14.47
C LYS A 574 7.68 -1.61 -14.70
N LYS A 575 8.82 -1.32 -14.07
CA LYS A 575 10.03 -2.15 -14.20
C LYS A 575 9.82 -3.56 -13.65
N LEU A 576 9.12 -3.70 -12.53
CA LEU A 576 8.73 -5.00 -11.96
C LEU A 576 7.93 -5.83 -12.97
N ILE A 577 6.91 -5.23 -13.60
CA ILE A 577 6.07 -5.91 -14.60
C ILE A 577 6.90 -6.30 -15.83
N GLU A 578 7.76 -5.43 -16.33
CA GLU A 578 8.64 -5.73 -17.48
C GLU A 578 9.57 -6.92 -17.20
N LYS A 579 10.18 -6.94 -16.00
CA LYS A 579 11.15 -7.96 -15.60
C LYS A 579 10.48 -9.28 -15.27
N LEU A 580 9.52 -9.24 -14.36
CA LEU A 580 8.94 -10.45 -13.75
C LEU A 580 7.58 -10.83 -14.31
N GLY A 581 7.04 -10.08 -15.27
CA GLY A 581 5.86 -10.51 -16.02
C GLY A 581 6.13 -11.79 -16.78
N GLY A 582 5.25 -12.78 -16.69
CA GLY A 582 5.37 -14.06 -17.39
C GLY A 582 6.50 -14.97 -16.89
N VAL A 583 6.99 -14.76 -15.66
CA VAL A 583 7.89 -15.72 -15.02
C VAL A 583 7.13 -16.97 -14.60
N ASP A 584 7.84 -18.09 -14.53
CA ASP A 584 7.37 -19.33 -13.92
C ASP A 584 7.24 -19.14 -12.40
N LEU A 585 6.00 -19.11 -11.91
CA LEU A 585 5.67 -18.93 -10.49
C LEU A 585 5.74 -20.22 -9.68
N ASP A 586 5.88 -21.37 -10.33
CA ASP A 586 5.97 -22.67 -9.66
C ASP A 586 7.42 -23.09 -9.40
N ASN A 587 8.38 -22.42 -10.04
CA ASN A 587 9.81 -22.75 -9.97
C ASN A 587 10.69 -21.58 -9.49
N ILE A 588 10.25 -20.88 -8.44
CA ILE A 588 11.04 -19.83 -7.79
C ILE A 588 12.00 -20.47 -6.79
N GLN A 589 13.29 -20.15 -6.89
CA GLN A 589 14.33 -20.69 -5.99
C GLN A 589 14.85 -19.60 -5.06
N THR A 590 15.02 -19.92 -3.78
CA THR A 590 15.74 -19.06 -2.82
C THR A 590 17.21 -19.46 -2.78
N ILE A 591 18.10 -18.51 -2.97
CA ILE A 591 19.56 -18.74 -2.96
C ILE A 591 20.13 -18.18 -1.66
N ASP A 592 20.80 -19.03 -0.88
CA ASP A 592 21.51 -18.60 0.32
C ASP A 592 22.86 -17.98 -0.05
N LEU A 593 22.98 -16.67 0.18
CA LEU A 593 24.21 -15.90 -0.02
C LEU A 593 24.72 -15.30 1.30
N GLY A 594 24.24 -15.81 2.42
CA GLY A 594 24.59 -15.38 3.77
C GLY A 594 23.55 -14.49 4.45
N GLU A 595 23.86 -14.12 5.69
CA GLU A 595 22.90 -13.47 6.58
C GLU A 595 22.35 -12.14 6.04
N ASN A 596 21.03 -12.01 6.13
CA ASN A 596 20.24 -10.85 5.69
C ASN A 596 20.40 -10.48 4.20
N VAL A 597 20.94 -11.40 3.40
CA VAL A 597 20.89 -11.33 1.94
C VAL A 597 19.68 -12.12 1.48
N TYR A 598 18.84 -11.47 0.69
CA TYR A 598 17.66 -12.09 0.11
C TYR A 598 17.92 -12.22 -1.39
N CYS A 599 17.87 -13.44 -1.91
CA CYS A 599 18.11 -13.71 -3.33
C CYS A 599 17.11 -14.74 -3.84
N TYR A 600 16.36 -14.37 -4.87
CA TYR A 600 15.33 -15.20 -5.48
C TYR A 600 15.59 -15.32 -6.97
N LYS A 601 15.67 -16.56 -7.47
CA LYS A 601 15.81 -16.89 -8.88
C LYS A 601 14.44 -17.20 -9.47
N PHE A 602 14.09 -16.48 -10.53
CA PHE A 602 12.93 -16.70 -11.37
C PHE A 602 13.38 -17.25 -12.72
N MET A 603 12.50 -17.98 -13.39
CA MET A 603 12.70 -18.44 -14.76
C MET A 603 11.69 -17.78 -15.69
N LYS A 604 12.14 -17.35 -16.87
CA LYS A 604 11.31 -16.77 -17.92
C LYS A 604 11.84 -17.20 -19.29
N ASN A 605 11.04 -17.91 -20.06
CA ASN A 605 11.41 -18.44 -21.38
C ASN A 605 12.76 -19.19 -21.37
N GLY A 606 12.98 -20.02 -20.35
CA GLY A 606 14.21 -20.80 -20.17
C GLY A 606 15.42 -20.02 -19.62
N LYS A 607 15.30 -18.70 -19.43
CA LYS A 607 16.38 -17.84 -18.89
C LYS A 607 16.12 -17.43 -17.45
N PHE A 608 17.17 -17.19 -16.68
CA PHE A 608 17.05 -16.77 -15.29
C PHE A 608 16.93 -15.25 -15.13
N ILE A 609 16.24 -14.86 -14.05
CA ILE A 609 16.25 -13.51 -13.49
C ILE A 609 16.41 -13.68 -11.97
N TYR A 610 17.51 -13.19 -11.42
CA TYR A 610 17.66 -13.05 -9.97
C TYR A 610 17.17 -11.69 -9.51
N VAL A 611 16.47 -11.66 -8.37
CA VAL A 611 16.18 -10.43 -7.63
C VAL A 611 16.79 -10.53 -6.25
N LEU A 612 17.61 -9.55 -5.88
CA LEU A 612 18.34 -9.60 -4.63
C LEU A 612 18.61 -8.25 -3.98
N TRP A 613 18.69 -8.25 -2.65
CA TRP A 613 19.00 -7.10 -1.81
C TRP A 613 19.63 -7.54 -0.48
N TYR A 614 20.15 -6.58 0.27
CA TYR A 614 20.68 -6.76 1.62
C TYR A 614 19.97 -5.80 2.58
N ASP A 615 19.38 -6.34 3.64
CA ASP A 615 18.82 -5.52 4.72
C ASP A 615 19.67 -5.65 5.98
N ASP A 616 20.24 -4.54 6.44
CA ASP A 616 20.96 -4.49 7.70
C ASP A 616 19.97 -4.52 8.87
N LYS A 617 20.27 -5.32 9.91
CA LYS A 617 19.41 -5.45 11.10
C LYS A 617 19.39 -4.20 11.97
#